data_AF-A0A972VCM1-F1
#
_entry.id   AF-A0A972VCM1-F1
#
_cell.length_a   1.000
_cell.length_b   1.000
_cell.length_c   1.000
_cell.angle_alpha   90.00
_cell.angle_beta   90.00
_cell.angle_gamma   90.00
#
_symmetry.space_group_name_H-M   'P 1'
#
loop_
_entity.id
_entity.type
_entity.pdbx_description
1 polymer ?
#
loop_
_entity_poly.entity_id
_entity_poly.type
_entity_poly.pdbx_seq_one_letter_code
_entity_poly.pdbx_strand_id
1 'polypeptide(L)'
;TGGMAGRDLMTLPLEASFAISGGLDEQTALEAITITPAQLLGVADRVGSLQPGKDADIIILDGHPFHYNTFVQTTIINGQVLYEKEKSTYFSHIQH
;
A
#
# COMPACT_ATOMS: atom_id res chain seq x y z
N THR A 1 -14.62 0.40 14.55
CA THR A 1 -13.31 0.06 15.14
C THR A 1 -12.23 0.59 14.21
N GLY A 2 -11.80 1.82 14.45
CA GLY A 2 -10.99 2.61 13.51
C GLY A 2 -9.52 2.23 13.51
N GLY A 3 -9.12 1.33 12.61
CA GLY A 3 -7.73 1.11 12.20
C GLY A 3 -7.22 2.22 11.27
N MET A 4 -7.41 3.49 11.66
CA MET A 4 -7.08 4.67 10.85
C MET A 4 -5.80 5.36 11.33
N ALA A 5 -4.80 4.59 11.75
CA ALA A 5 -3.44 5.10 11.83
C ALA A 5 -2.66 4.50 10.66
N GLY A 6 -1.97 5.33 9.86
CA GLY A 6 -1.22 4.90 8.67
C GLY A 6 -0.19 3.79 8.88
N ARG A 7 0.02 3.36 10.14
CA ARG A 7 0.74 2.14 10.50
C ARG A 7 0.09 0.87 9.93
N ASP A 8 -1.24 0.78 9.91
CA ASP A 8 -1.95 -0.40 9.40
C ASP A 8 -1.70 -0.58 7.89
N LEU A 9 -1.53 0.53 7.17
CA LEU A 9 -1.22 0.56 5.73
C LEU A 9 0.18 0.00 5.40
N MET A 10 1.08 -0.07 6.39
CA MET A 10 2.46 -0.56 6.20
C MET A 10 2.65 -2.02 6.60
N THR A 11 1.60 -2.70 7.06
CA THR A 11 1.69 -4.11 7.49
C THR A 11 2.11 -5.03 6.35
N LEU A 12 1.38 -5.01 5.22
CA LEU A 12 1.67 -5.87 4.07
C LEU A 12 3.05 -5.56 3.43
N PRO A 13 3.44 -4.28 3.23
CA PRO A 13 4.80 -3.98 2.76
C PRO A 13 5.90 -4.49 3.70
N LEU A 14 5.70 -4.43 5.03
CA LEU A 14 6.68 -4.94 6.00
C LEU A 14 6.80 -6.47 5.90
N GLU A 15 5.67 -7.18 5.82
CA GLU A 15 5.66 -8.64 5.64
C GLU A 15 6.34 -9.06 4.33
N ALA A 16 6.05 -8.36 3.24
CA ALA A 16 6.72 -8.56 1.95
C ALA A 16 8.24 -8.30 2.04
N SER A 17 8.67 -7.27 2.78
CA SER A 17 10.10 -6.98 3.04
C SER A 17 10.80 -8.12 3.78
N PHE A 18 10.12 -8.77 4.72
CA PHE A 18 10.65 -9.97 5.37
C PHE A 18 10.74 -11.17 4.42
N ALA A 19 9.76 -11.35 3.52
CA ALA A 19 9.84 -12.39 2.49
C ALA A 19 11.03 -12.18 1.55
N ILE A 20 11.29 -10.93 1.14
CA ILE A 20 12.48 -10.56 0.36
C ILE A 20 13.77 -10.90 1.13
N SER A 21 13.82 -10.58 2.42
CA SER A 21 14.95 -10.94 3.29
C SER A 21 15.16 -12.45 3.38
N GLY A 22 14.11 -13.25 3.18
CA GLY A 22 14.15 -14.71 3.08
C GLY A 22 14.54 -15.25 1.70
N GLY A 23 14.81 -14.39 0.71
CA GLY A 23 15.25 -14.76 -0.64
C GLY A 23 14.17 -14.71 -1.72
N LEU A 24 12.97 -14.20 -1.42
CA LEU A 24 11.97 -13.91 -2.44
C LEU A 24 12.42 -12.74 -3.31
N ASP A 25 12.17 -12.80 -4.62
CA ASP A 25 12.42 -11.65 -5.47
C ASP A 25 11.42 -10.52 -5.19
N GLU A 26 11.88 -9.28 -5.35
CA GLU A 26 11.13 -8.08 -4.98
C GLU A 26 9.83 -7.89 -5.78
N GLN A 27 9.87 -8.24 -7.07
CA GLN A 27 8.72 -8.12 -7.95
C GLN A 27 7.62 -9.11 -7.52
N THR A 28 7.96 -10.37 -7.26
CA THR A 28 7.04 -11.38 -6.74
C THR A 28 6.52 -10.98 -5.36
N ALA A 29 7.33 -10.36 -4.51
CA ALA A 29 6.86 -9.85 -3.22
C ALA A 29 5.81 -8.75 -3.37
N LEU A 30 5.97 -7.84 -4.36
CA LEU A 30 4.97 -6.83 -4.68
C LEU A 30 3.70 -7.44 -5.26
N GLU A 31 3.82 -8.42 -6.15
CA GLU A 31 2.69 -9.14 -6.73
C GLU A 31 1.90 -9.91 -5.67
N ALA A 32 2.60 -10.53 -4.71
CA ALA A 32 2.02 -11.28 -3.60
C ALA A 32 1.10 -10.43 -2.70
N ILE A 33 1.33 -9.11 -2.62
CA ILE A 33 0.48 -8.18 -1.87
C ILE A 33 -0.44 -7.34 -2.77
N THR A 34 -0.50 -7.61 -4.08
CA THR A 34 -1.32 -6.88 -5.06
C THR A 34 -2.07 -7.79 -6.02
N ILE A 35 -1.49 -8.15 -7.17
CA ILE A 35 -2.19 -8.83 -8.26
C ILE A 35 -2.43 -10.31 -7.97
N THR A 36 -1.54 -10.99 -7.26
CA THR A 36 -1.67 -12.41 -6.95
C THR A 36 -2.93 -12.69 -6.11
N PRO A 37 -3.20 -12.01 -4.98
CA PRO A 37 -4.44 -12.23 -4.24
C PRO A 37 -5.68 -11.81 -5.04
N ALA A 38 -5.60 -10.76 -5.86
CA ALA A 38 -6.72 -10.36 -6.72
C ALA A 38 -7.08 -11.45 -7.76
N GLN A 39 -6.07 -12.13 -8.32
CA GLN A 39 -6.26 -13.27 -9.23
C GLN A 39 -6.86 -14.48 -8.50
N LEU A 40 -6.33 -14.82 -7.32
CA LEU A 40 -6.83 -15.92 -6.50
C LEU A 40 -8.29 -15.72 -6.09
N LEU A 41 -8.70 -14.48 -5.84
CA LEU A 41 -10.07 -14.12 -5.48
C LEU A 41 -11.00 -13.87 -6.68
N GLY A 42 -10.48 -13.93 -7.91
CA GLY A 42 -11.28 -13.71 -9.12
C GLY A 42 -11.74 -12.27 -9.32
N VAL A 43 -11.02 -11.28 -8.78
CA VAL A 43 -11.32 -9.84 -8.87
C VAL A 43 -10.21 -9.05 -9.57
N ALA A 44 -9.29 -9.74 -10.24
CA ALA A 44 -8.16 -9.13 -10.94
C ALA A 44 -8.57 -8.26 -12.14
N ASP A 45 -9.79 -8.40 -12.65
CA ASP A 45 -10.39 -7.49 -13.63
C ASP A 45 -10.67 -6.11 -13.04
N ARG A 46 -10.81 -6.01 -11.72
CA ARG A 46 -11.14 -4.78 -11.00
C ARG A 46 -9.98 -4.18 -10.21
N VAL A 47 -9.16 -5.00 -9.55
CA VAL A 47 -8.14 -4.52 -8.59
C VAL A 47 -6.79 -5.23 -8.74
N GLY A 48 -5.81 -4.78 -7.95
CA GLY A 48 -4.51 -5.46 -7.80
C GLY A 48 -3.43 -5.05 -8.81
N SER A 49 -3.71 -4.15 -9.74
CA SER A 49 -2.67 -3.58 -10.63
C SER A 49 -3.07 -2.20 -11.15
N LEU A 50 -2.10 -1.38 -11.54
CA LEU A 50 -2.35 -0.08 -12.16
C LEU A 50 -2.55 -0.22 -13.68
N GLN A 51 -3.80 -0.36 -14.10
CA GLN A 51 -4.19 -0.48 -15.52
C GLN A 51 -5.49 0.29 -15.80
N PRO A 52 -5.68 0.86 -17.01
CA PRO A 52 -6.94 1.50 -17.38
C PRO A 52 -8.14 0.56 -17.25
N GLY A 53 -9.27 1.09 -16.76
CA GLY A 53 -10.52 0.33 -16.60
C GLY A 53 -10.66 -0.38 -15.25
N LYS A 54 -9.63 -0.38 -14.40
CA LYS A 54 -9.65 -0.92 -13.03
C LYS A 54 -10.12 0.12 -12.02
N ASP A 55 -10.56 -0.37 -10.86
CA ASP A 55 -10.88 0.47 -9.70
C ASP A 55 -9.60 1.21 -9.26
N ALA A 56 -9.75 2.50 -8.98
CA ALA A 56 -8.62 3.35 -8.59
C ALA A 56 -8.30 3.18 -7.09
N ASP A 57 -7.83 1.98 -6.74
CA ASP A 57 -7.31 1.61 -5.43
C ASP A 57 -5.79 1.76 -5.43
N ILE A 58 -5.30 2.85 -4.84
CA ILE A 58 -3.91 3.31 -4.98
C ILE A 58 -3.37 3.78 -3.63
N ILE A 59 -2.15 3.39 -3.31
CA ILE A 59 -1.34 4.03 -2.27
C ILE A 59 -0.20 4.81 -2.93
N ILE A 60 0.03 6.03 -2.46
CA ILE A 60 1.15 6.88 -2.88
C ILE A 60 2.14 6.91 -1.72
N LEU A 61 3.39 6.59 -2.02
CA LEU A 61 4.48 6.49 -1.06
C LEU A 61 5.54 7.55 -1.34
N ASP A 62 6.27 8.00 -0.30
CA ASP A 62 7.42 8.91 -0.44
C ASP A 62 8.75 8.20 -0.73
N GLY A 63 8.72 6.88 -0.95
CA GLY A 63 9.88 6.09 -1.24
C GLY A 63 9.52 4.67 -1.66
N HIS A 64 10.50 3.78 -1.55
CA HIS A 64 10.35 2.40 -1.98
C HIS A 64 9.40 1.62 -1.07
N PRO A 65 8.44 0.82 -1.60
CA PRO A 65 7.42 0.14 -0.79
C PRO A 65 7.97 -0.70 0.36
N PHE A 66 9.12 -1.36 0.17
CA PHE A 66 9.71 -2.27 1.14
C PHE A 66 10.78 -1.62 2.05
N HIS A 67 10.98 -0.31 1.95
CA HIS A 67 11.92 0.41 2.78
C HIS A 67 11.26 0.89 4.08
N TYR A 68 11.89 0.61 5.22
CA TYR A 68 11.31 0.87 6.54
C TYR A 68 11.06 2.36 6.85
N ASN A 69 11.80 3.28 6.21
CA ASN A 69 11.58 4.73 6.33
C ASN A 69 10.56 5.28 5.32
N THR A 70 9.89 4.44 4.54
CA THR A 70 8.85 4.89 3.62
C THR A 70 7.52 5.04 4.31
N PHE A 71 6.84 6.14 4.04
CA PHE A 71 5.52 6.46 4.57
C PHE A 71 4.49 6.56 3.46
N VAL A 72 3.26 6.15 3.77
CA VAL A 72 2.12 6.46 2.93
C VAL A 72 1.84 7.96 3.00
N GLN A 73 1.80 8.58 1.83
CA GLN A 73 1.45 9.99 1.62
C GLN A 73 -0.04 10.13 1.37
N THR A 74 -0.60 9.26 0.52
CA THR A 74 -2.02 9.30 0.13
C THR A 74 -2.56 7.89 -0.06
N THR A 75 -3.83 7.68 0.30
CA THR A 75 -4.59 6.48 -0.07
C THR A 75 -5.85 6.88 -0.80
N ILE A 76 -6.05 6.25 -1.95
CA ILE A 76 -7.21 6.41 -2.82
C ILE A 76 -7.92 5.07 -2.89
N ILE A 77 -9.22 5.06 -2.66
CA ILE A 77 -10.07 3.86 -2.78
C ILE A 77 -11.23 4.21 -3.70
N ASN A 78 -11.46 3.41 -4.75
CA ASN A 78 -12.48 3.67 -5.76
C ASN A 78 -12.43 5.11 -6.32
N GLY A 79 -11.23 5.67 -6.48
CA GLY A 79 -11.03 7.04 -6.98
C GLY A 79 -11.29 8.15 -5.96
N GLN A 80 -11.62 7.83 -4.71
CA GLN A 80 -11.80 8.80 -3.63
C GLN A 80 -10.59 8.80 -2.70
N VAL A 81 -10.08 9.99 -2.40
CA VAL A 81 -8.99 10.16 -1.44
C VAL A 81 -9.54 9.96 -0.03
N LEU A 82 -9.08 8.91 0.67
CA LEU A 82 -9.51 8.61 2.03
C LEU A 82 -8.46 8.95 3.09
N TYR A 83 -7.19 9.06 2.70
CA TYR A 83 -6.11 9.44 3.59
C TYR A 83 -5.13 10.35 2.86
N GLU A 84 -4.73 11.43 3.54
CA GLU A 84 -3.65 12.34 3.15
C GLU A 84 -2.82 12.65 4.39
N LYS A 85 -1.52 12.35 4.35
CA LYS A 85 -0.60 12.55 5.47
C LYS A 85 -0.57 14.01 5.93
N GLU A 86 -0.55 14.97 5.00
CA GLU A 86 -0.51 16.41 5.29
C GLU A 86 -1.77 16.91 6.03
N LYS A 87 -2.93 16.32 5.74
CA LYS A 87 -4.21 16.70 6.38
C LYS A 87 -4.47 15.92 7.66
N SER A 88 -3.68 14.87 7.93
CA SER A 88 -3.81 14.07 9.13
C SER A 88 -3.23 14.81 10.34
N THR A 89 -4.09 15.16 11.29
CA THR A 89 -3.68 15.82 12.54
C THR A 89 -2.70 14.99 13.36
N TYR A 90 -2.64 13.67 13.16
CA TYR A 90 -1.78 12.75 13.91
C TYR A 90 -0.28 12.96 13.66
N PHE A 91 0.13 13.31 12.44
CA PHE A 91 1.55 13.45 12.08
C PHE A 91 2.09 14.86 12.21
N SER A 92 1.26 15.82 12.63
CA SER A 92 1.67 17.22 12.84
C SER A 92 2.90 17.38 13.74
N HIS A 93 3.13 16.44 14.67
CA HIS A 93 4.25 16.47 15.62
C HIS A 93 5.54 15.77 15.15
N ILE A 94 5.51 15.10 13.99
CA ILE A 94 6.68 14.37 13.46
C ILE A 94 7.42 15.22 12.39
N GLN A 95 6.94 16.42 12.07
CA GLN A 95 7.57 17.37 11.13
C GLN A 95 8.68 18.24 11.78
N HIS A 96 9.59 17.64 12.54
CA HIS A 96 10.81 18.32 13.00
C HIS A 96 12.08 17.59 12.60
#